data_AF-A0A426FGP2-F1
#
_entry.id   AF-A0A426FGP2-F1
#
_cell.length_a   1.000
_cell.length_b   1.000
_cell.length_c   1.000
_cell.angle_alpha   90.00
_cell.angle_beta   90.00
_cell.angle_gamma   90.00
#
_symmetry.space_group_name_H-M   'P 1'
#
loop_
_entity.id
_entity.type
_entity.pdbx_description
1 polymer ?
#
loop_
_entity_poly.entity_id
_entity_poly.type
_entity_poly.pdbx_seq_one_letter_code
_entity_poly.pdbx_strand_id
1 'polypeptide(L)'
;MQNIQILFYSIYIGIVIFVFFLFLFLMLNDYNKKKKFITTLERKIVSNENIDVKDVIAMQDALSIPRIRVRKYVKSLHLKSDLDKYSERIRILIDKLQEDEPFDNCPVETRGVLVKLKASLDEKEQGILNPIVKSLEELNINREENKKIKKRSYIAYIIGIISFITGLISLYFTLKSPTTDDIKETIQKTIHLELSNQ
;
A
#
# COMPACT_ATOMS: atom_id res chain seq x y z
N MET A 1 -39.63 -16.53 -0.43
CA MET A 1 -38.45 -16.12 -1.25
C MET A 1 -37.84 -14.79 -0.80
N GLN A 2 -38.62 -13.77 -0.43
CA GLN A 2 -38.13 -12.43 -0.02
C GLN A 2 -37.12 -12.48 1.16
N ASN A 3 -37.38 -13.28 2.19
CA ASN A 3 -36.50 -13.38 3.37
C ASN A 3 -35.12 -13.96 3.03
N ILE A 4 -35.04 -14.86 2.05
CA ILE A 4 -33.77 -15.48 1.63
C ILE A 4 -32.92 -14.45 0.88
N GLN A 5 -33.54 -13.62 0.04
CA GLN A 5 -32.84 -12.54 -0.68
C GLN A 5 -32.27 -11.49 0.29
N ILE A 6 -33.06 -11.07 1.30
CA ILE A 6 -32.60 -10.13 2.34
C ILE A 6 -31.39 -10.71 3.10
N LEU A 7 -31.41 -12.01 3.39
CA LEU A 7 -30.30 -12.70 4.07
C LEU A 7 -29.03 -12.68 3.21
N PHE A 8 -29.12 -12.94 1.91
CA PHE A 8 -27.97 -12.83 1.01
C PHE A 8 -27.43 -11.40 0.88
N TYR A 9 -28.29 -10.39 0.82
CA TYR A 9 -27.86 -8.98 0.77
C TYR A 9 -27.15 -8.56 2.07
N SER A 10 -27.68 -8.95 3.23
CA SER A 10 -27.06 -8.63 4.52
C SER A 10 -25.68 -9.28 4.67
N ILE A 11 -25.51 -10.52 4.23
CA ILE A 11 -24.20 -11.20 4.21
C ILE A 11 -23.23 -10.49 3.26
N TYR A 12 -23.65 -10.15 2.05
CA TYR A 12 -22.80 -9.46 1.07
C TYR A 12 -22.32 -8.10 1.60
N ILE A 13 -23.23 -7.28 2.14
CA ILE A 13 -22.89 -5.99 2.75
C ILE A 13 -21.94 -6.17 3.94
N GLY A 14 -22.19 -7.17 4.78
CA GLY A 14 -21.32 -7.51 5.90
C GLY A 14 -19.88 -7.84 5.47
N ILE A 15 -19.72 -8.63 4.41
CA ILE A 15 -18.40 -8.98 3.84
C ILE A 15 -17.70 -7.74 3.29
N VAL A 16 -18.40 -6.90 2.52
CA VAL A 16 -17.82 -5.67 1.95
C VAL A 16 -17.34 -4.72 3.05
N ILE A 17 -18.16 -4.52 4.08
CA ILE A 17 -17.80 -3.69 5.25
C ILE A 17 -16.60 -4.29 5.97
N PHE A 18 -16.59 -5.60 6.21
CA PHE A 18 -15.48 -6.28 6.89
C PHE A 18 -14.16 -6.14 6.11
N VAL A 19 -14.17 -6.35 4.79
CA VAL A 19 -12.98 -6.17 3.93
C VAL A 19 -12.50 -4.72 3.95
N PHE A 20 -13.43 -3.75 3.94
CA PHE A 20 -13.10 -2.34 4.05
C PHE A 20 -12.41 -2.01 5.38
N PHE A 21 -12.95 -2.47 6.52
CA PHE A 21 -12.35 -2.25 7.83
C PHE A 21 -11.00 -2.97 7.97
N LEU A 22 -10.87 -4.19 7.45
CA LEU A 22 -9.59 -4.91 7.43
C LEU A 22 -8.52 -4.14 6.65
N PHE A 23 -8.88 -3.62 5.47
CA PHE A 23 -7.98 -2.79 4.67
C PHE A 23 -7.57 -1.51 5.41
N LEU A 24 -8.54 -0.84 6.05
CA LEU A 24 -8.31 0.39 6.81
C LEU A 24 -7.39 0.12 8.01
N PHE A 25 -7.60 -0.99 8.72
CA PHE A 25 -6.75 -1.44 9.82
C PHE A 25 -5.31 -1.71 9.37
N LEU A 26 -5.10 -2.41 8.25
CA LEU A 26 -3.76 -2.65 7.70
C LEU A 26 -3.04 -1.36 7.31
N MET A 27 -3.75 -0.42 6.68
CA MET A 27 -3.24 0.91 6.34
C MET A 27 -2.81 1.70 7.58
N LEU A 28 -3.67 1.74 8.61
CA LEU A 28 -3.37 2.45 9.85
C LEU A 28 -2.18 1.84 10.59
N ASN A 29 -2.07 0.50 10.61
CA ASN A 29 -0.93 -0.17 11.24
C ASN A 29 0.40 0.21 10.57
N ASP A 30 0.47 0.17 9.24
CA ASP A 30 1.67 0.56 8.50
C ASP A 30 2.01 2.06 8.69
N TYR A 31 1.00 2.93 8.72
CA TYR A 31 1.17 4.35 9.02
C TYR A 31 1.73 4.58 10.43
N ASN A 32 1.17 3.92 11.44
CA ASN A 32 1.58 4.04 12.84
C ASN A 32 3.02 3.54 13.05
N LYS A 33 3.41 2.43 12.40
CA LYS A 33 4.78 1.92 12.44
C LYS A 33 5.78 2.93 11.86
N LYS A 34 5.48 3.48 10.68
CA LYS A 34 6.31 4.54 10.06
C LYS A 34 6.43 5.75 10.98
N LYS A 35 5.29 6.24 11.49
CA LYS A 35 5.25 7.41 12.38
C LYS A 35 6.11 7.18 13.62
N LYS A 36 5.91 6.05 14.31
CA LYS A 36 6.67 5.68 15.52
C LYS A 36 8.16 5.57 15.26
N PHE A 37 8.57 4.97 14.14
CA PHE A 37 9.98 4.90 13.73
C PHE A 37 10.59 6.30 13.56
N ILE A 38 9.96 7.15 12.74
CA ILE A 38 10.43 8.50 12.44
C ILE A 38 10.53 9.35 13.72
N THR A 39 9.47 9.37 14.53
CA THR A 39 9.45 10.18 15.76
C THR A 39 10.49 9.70 16.78
N THR A 40 10.72 8.40 16.88
CA THR A 40 11.74 7.84 17.79
C THR A 40 13.14 8.22 17.34
N LEU A 41 13.42 8.07 16.04
CA LEU A 41 14.71 8.40 15.46
C LEU A 41 15.01 9.90 15.54
N GLU A 42 14.02 10.73 15.21
CA GLU A 42 14.06 12.19 15.34
C GLU A 42 14.38 12.62 16.77
N ARG A 43 13.69 12.06 17.76
CA ARG A 43 13.96 12.34 19.17
C ARG A 43 15.41 11.99 19.55
N LYS A 44 15.92 10.84 19.10
CA LYS A 44 17.32 10.45 19.37
C LYS A 44 18.33 11.40 18.70
N ILE A 45 18.02 11.91 17.51
CA ILE A 45 18.90 12.83 16.79
C ILE A 45 18.99 14.17 17.53
N VAL A 46 17.84 14.65 18.00
CA VAL A 46 17.72 15.91 18.75
C VAL A 46 18.33 15.78 20.15
N SER A 47 18.20 14.63 20.82
CA SER A 47 18.77 14.39 22.16
C SER A 47 20.29 14.25 22.17
N ASN A 48 20.96 14.31 21.01
CA ASN A 48 22.40 14.11 20.87
C ASN A 48 22.88 12.72 21.35
N GLU A 49 22.00 11.72 21.31
CA GLU A 49 22.42 10.33 21.46
C GLU A 49 23.31 9.94 20.27
N ASN A 50 24.39 9.21 20.51
CA ASN A 50 25.25 8.70 19.45
C ASN A 50 24.53 7.55 18.74
N ILE A 51 23.76 7.85 17.71
CA ILE A 51 22.98 6.86 16.96
C ILE A 51 23.89 6.12 16.00
N ASP A 52 23.94 4.80 16.16
CA ASP A 52 24.65 3.91 15.25
C ASP A 52 23.70 3.08 14.38
N VAL A 53 24.23 2.43 13.35
CA VAL A 53 23.49 1.51 12.47
C VAL A 53 22.77 0.43 13.28
N LYS A 54 23.39 -0.06 14.36
CA LYS A 54 22.80 -1.06 15.26
C LYS A 54 21.51 -0.58 15.93
N ASP A 55 21.43 0.70 16.32
CA ASP A 55 20.21 1.27 16.88
C ASP A 55 19.08 1.30 15.85
N VAL A 56 19.41 1.66 14.61
CA VAL A 56 18.47 1.72 13.50
C VAL A 56 17.91 0.32 13.18
N ILE A 57 18.77 -0.70 13.17
CA ILE A 57 18.38 -2.11 12.99
C ILE A 57 17.53 -2.60 14.18
N ALA A 58 17.87 -2.25 15.41
CA ALA A 58 17.05 -2.61 16.58
C ALA A 58 15.64 -1.99 16.51
N MET A 59 15.52 -0.73 16.07
CA MET A 59 14.22 -0.08 15.86
C MET A 59 13.42 -0.72 14.72
N GLN A 60 14.11 -1.08 13.64
CA GLN A 60 13.51 -1.79 12.52
C GLN A 60 12.87 -3.10 13.00
N ASP A 61 13.63 -3.91 13.72
CA ASP A 61 13.21 -5.24 14.16
C ASP A 61 12.06 -5.13 15.16
N ALA A 62 12.15 -4.18 16.10
CA ALA A 62 11.10 -3.89 17.07
C ALA A 62 9.76 -3.47 16.43
N LEU A 63 9.79 -2.85 15.25
CA LEU A 63 8.59 -2.41 14.52
C LEU A 63 8.22 -3.33 13.34
N SER A 64 9.00 -4.39 13.11
CA SER A 64 8.90 -5.29 11.96
C SER A 64 8.81 -4.53 10.63
N ILE A 65 9.65 -3.51 10.47
CA ILE A 65 9.71 -2.70 9.25
C ILE A 65 10.71 -3.38 8.29
N PRO A 66 10.38 -3.60 7.02
CA PRO A 66 11.34 -4.03 6.01
C PRO A 66 12.54 -3.07 5.89
N ARG A 67 13.77 -3.61 5.86
CA ARG A 67 15.05 -2.87 5.69
C ARG A 67 15.00 -1.78 4.62
N ILE A 68 14.47 -2.12 3.44
CA ILE A 68 14.28 -1.18 2.32
C ILE A 68 13.47 0.07 2.69
N ARG A 69 12.47 -0.06 3.57
CA ARG A 69 11.63 1.06 4.01
C ARG A 69 12.35 1.93 5.04
N VAL A 70 13.18 1.32 5.90
CA VAL A 70 13.98 2.03 6.91
C VAL A 70 14.89 3.06 6.27
N ARG A 71 15.67 2.69 5.24
CA ARG A 71 16.53 3.64 4.51
C ARG A 71 15.75 4.81 3.93
N LYS A 72 14.58 4.54 3.34
CA LYS A 72 13.69 5.59 2.81
C LYS A 72 13.22 6.52 3.92
N TYR A 73 12.93 6.00 5.11
CA TYR A 73 12.54 6.80 6.27
C TYR A 73 13.70 7.65 6.80
N VAL A 74 14.91 7.08 6.91
CA VAL A 74 16.10 7.83 7.32
C VAL A 74 16.41 8.94 6.32
N LYS A 75 16.41 8.65 5.01
CA LYS A 75 16.61 9.66 3.96
C LYS A 75 15.55 10.78 4.01
N SER A 76 14.30 10.44 4.35
CA SER A 76 13.23 11.45 4.47
C SER A 76 13.43 12.44 5.61
N LEU A 77 14.27 12.13 6.62
CA LEU A 77 14.62 13.06 7.69
C LEU A 77 15.47 14.22 7.18
N HIS A 78 16.27 14.00 6.13
CA HIS A 78 17.09 15.06 5.53
C HIS A 78 16.24 16.10 4.78
N LEU A 79 14.98 15.78 4.46
CA LEU A 79 14.03 16.67 3.79
C LEU A 79 13.18 17.48 4.78
N LYS A 80 13.35 17.29 6.09
CA LYS A 80 12.60 18.02 7.12
C LYS A 80 13.37 19.28 7.53
N SER A 81 12.79 20.45 7.25
CA SER A 81 13.36 21.75 7.61
C SER A 81 13.67 21.89 9.11
N ASP A 82 12.84 21.30 9.97
CA ASP A 82 13.03 21.33 11.44
C ASP A 82 14.30 20.59 11.90
N LEU A 83 14.91 19.78 11.03
CA LEU A 83 16.12 19.01 11.29
C LEU A 83 17.35 19.51 10.53
N ASP A 84 17.27 20.65 9.84
CA ASP A 84 18.39 21.19 9.04
C ASP A 84 19.67 21.38 9.88
N LYS A 85 19.52 21.76 11.16
CA LYS A 85 20.63 21.89 12.12
C LYS A 85 21.34 20.55 12.43
N TYR A 86 20.69 19.43 12.18
CA TYR A 86 21.22 18.07 12.39
C TYR A 86 21.53 17.34 11.08
N SER A 87 21.45 18.04 9.94
CA SER A 87 21.67 17.49 8.60
C SER A 87 22.94 16.68 8.47
N GLU A 88 24.06 17.17 9.02
CA GLU A 88 25.35 16.46 8.97
C GLU A 88 25.31 15.12 9.71
N ARG A 89 24.63 15.05 10.85
CA ARG A 89 24.46 13.79 11.60
C ARG A 89 23.59 12.80 10.85
N ILE A 90 22.52 13.30 10.22
CA ILE A 90 21.63 12.51 9.38
C ILE A 90 22.41 11.97 8.18
N ARG A 91 23.26 12.78 7.56
CA ARG A 91 24.13 12.39 6.44
C ARG A 91 25.11 11.29 6.85
N ILE A 92 25.85 11.47 7.95
CA ILE A 92 26.75 10.45 8.49
C ILE A 92 25.99 9.14 8.77
N LEU A 93 24.78 9.22 9.33
CA LEU A 93 23.96 8.03 9.58
C LEU A 93 23.54 7.34 8.27
N ILE A 94 23.17 8.11 7.24
CA ILE A 94 22.85 7.57 5.91
C ILE A 94 24.06 6.88 5.30
N ASP A 95 25.23 7.52 5.36
CA ASP A 95 26.47 6.99 4.79
C ASP A 95 26.86 5.68 5.48
N LYS A 96 26.82 5.63 6.82
CA LYS A 96 27.03 4.39 7.59
C LYS A 96 26.03 3.30 7.24
N LEU A 97 24.76 3.66 7.03
CA LEU A 97 23.71 2.72 6.63
C LEU A 97 23.96 2.20 5.21
N GLN A 98 24.51 3.03 4.31
CA GLN A 98 24.90 2.62 2.96
C GLN A 98 26.13 1.72 2.97
N GLU A 99 27.12 1.97 3.83
CA GLU A 99 28.30 1.12 4.00
C GLU A 99 27.95 -0.28 4.51
N ASP A 100 27.01 -0.39 5.47
CA ASP A 100 26.57 -1.67 6.03
C ASP A 100 25.94 -2.60 4.96
N GLU A 101 25.32 -2.03 3.93
CA GLU A 101 24.68 -2.81 2.86
C GLU A 101 24.75 -1.98 1.54
N PRO A 102 25.86 -2.07 0.79
CA PRO A 102 26.16 -1.18 -0.34
C PRO A 102 25.29 -1.43 -1.57
N PHE A 103 24.66 -2.62 -1.68
CA PHE A 103 23.86 -3.03 -2.83
C PHE A 103 22.37 -3.15 -2.52
N ASP A 104 21.89 -2.45 -1.50
CA ASP A 104 20.51 -2.62 -1.01
C ASP A 104 19.44 -2.14 -2.02
N ASN A 105 19.82 -1.32 -3.00
CA ASN A 105 18.94 -0.94 -4.10
C ASN A 105 18.87 -2.01 -5.23
N CYS A 106 19.78 -2.99 -5.22
CA CYS A 106 19.79 -4.08 -6.20
C CYS A 106 18.81 -5.20 -5.79
N PRO A 107 18.39 -6.07 -6.75
CA PRO A 107 17.56 -7.23 -6.46
C PRO A 107 18.17 -8.10 -5.38
N VAL A 108 17.36 -8.57 -4.42
CA VAL A 108 17.81 -9.39 -3.28
C VAL A 108 18.64 -10.60 -3.72
N GLU A 109 18.26 -11.18 -4.86
CA GLU A 109 18.90 -12.34 -5.48
C GLU A 109 20.38 -12.06 -5.88
N THR A 110 20.73 -10.81 -6.21
CA THR A 110 22.06 -10.45 -6.71
C THR A 110 22.97 -9.82 -5.67
N ARG A 111 22.43 -9.36 -4.53
CA ARG A 111 23.20 -8.65 -3.49
C ARG A 111 24.38 -9.46 -2.97
N GLY A 112 24.16 -10.73 -2.62
CA GLY A 112 25.22 -11.60 -2.11
C GLY A 112 26.33 -11.86 -3.12
N VAL A 113 25.99 -11.88 -4.41
CA VAL A 113 26.96 -12.01 -5.50
C VAL A 113 27.76 -10.72 -5.65
N LEU A 114 27.10 -9.57 -5.62
CA LEU A 114 27.76 -8.25 -5.71
C LEU A 114 28.73 -7.99 -4.55
N VAL A 115 28.40 -8.40 -3.33
CA VAL A 115 29.31 -8.32 -2.17
C VAL A 115 30.56 -9.14 -2.40
N LYS A 116 30.42 -10.40 -2.83
CA LYS A 116 31.55 -11.28 -3.13
C LYS A 116 32.38 -10.76 -4.31
N LEU A 117 31.72 -10.22 -5.33
CA LEU A 117 32.37 -9.67 -6.51
C LEU A 117 33.18 -8.42 -6.16
N LYS A 118 32.62 -7.51 -5.36
CA LYS A 118 33.35 -6.33 -4.84
C LYS A 118 34.58 -6.74 -4.01
N ALA A 119 34.48 -7.79 -3.21
CA ALA A 119 35.60 -8.31 -2.41
C ALA A 119 36.68 -9.02 -3.24
N SER A 120 36.35 -9.46 -4.47
CA SER A 120 37.28 -10.17 -5.36
C SER A 120 37.91 -9.27 -6.42
N LEU A 121 37.49 -8.01 -6.52
CA LEU A 121 37.97 -7.02 -7.50
C LEU A 121 38.99 -6.09 -6.85
N ASP A 122 40.12 -5.86 -7.53
CA ASP A 122 41.09 -4.83 -7.15
C ASP A 122 40.48 -3.43 -7.29
N GLU A 123 40.96 -2.44 -6.53
CA GLU A 123 40.46 -1.05 -6.55
C GLU A 123 40.37 -0.44 -7.96
N LYS A 124 41.28 -0.85 -8.86
CA LYS A 124 41.28 -0.41 -10.27
C LYS A 124 40.16 -1.01 -11.11
N GLU A 125 39.66 -2.18 -10.73
CA GLU A 125 38.61 -2.92 -11.44
C GLU A 125 37.22 -2.69 -10.84
N GLN A 126 37.15 -2.14 -9.62
CA GLN A 126 35.89 -1.73 -8.99
C GLN A 126 35.12 -0.67 -9.80
N GLY A 127 35.81 0.12 -10.64
CA GLY A 127 35.17 1.04 -11.57
C GLY A 127 34.21 0.36 -12.57
N ILE A 128 34.45 -0.92 -12.87
CA ILE A 128 33.60 -1.74 -13.76
C ILE A 128 32.32 -2.21 -13.05
N LEU A 129 32.34 -2.28 -11.72
CA LEU A 129 31.20 -2.73 -10.93
C LEU A 129 30.07 -1.69 -10.91
N ASN A 130 30.41 -0.40 -10.90
CA ASN A 130 29.45 0.70 -10.84
C ASN A 130 28.38 0.68 -11.96
N PRO A 131 28.71 0.54 -13.26
CA PRO A 131 27.68 0.46 -14.30
C PRO A 131 26.79 -0.79 -14.17
N ILE A 132 27.35 -1.92 -13.71
CA ILE A 132 26.59 -3.16 -13.48
C ILE A 132 25.59 -2.95 -12.34
N VAL A 133 26.04 -2.37 -11.23
CA VAL A 133 25.19 -2.02 -10.08
C VAL A 133 24.07 -1.09 -10.52
N LYS A 134 24.40 -0.03 -11.26
CA LYS A 134 23.40 0.95 -11.75
C LYS A 134 22.34 0.29 -12.63
N SER A 135 22.73 -0.59 -13.54
CA SER A 135 21.78 -1.34 -14.39
C SER A 135 20.88 -2.25 -13.54
N LEU A 136 21.42 -2.92 -12.52
CA LEU A 136 20.65 -3.75 -11.60
C LEU A 136 19.69 -2.92 -10.72
N GLU A 137 20.09 -1.73 -10.30
CA GLU A 137 19.22 -0.79 -9.59
C GLU A 137 18.04 -0.36 -10.49
N GLU A 138 18.30 0.04 -11.73
CA GLU A 138 17.26 0.41 -12.70
C GLU A 138 16.29 -0.75 -12.98
N LEU A 139 16.81 -1.97 -13.14
CA LEU A 139 15.97 -3.17 -13.27
C LEU A 139 15.09 -3.41 -12.04
N ASN A 140 15.63 -3.20 -10.84
CA ASN A 140 14.86 -3.35 -9.61
C ASN A 140 13.76 -2.29 -9.48
N ILE A 141 14.06 -1.03 -9.83
CA ILE A 141 13.09 0.06 -9.88
C ILE A 141 11.94 -0.31 -10.82
N ASN A 142 12.26 -0.72 -12.05
CA ASN A 142 11.27 -1.14 -13.04
C ASN A 142 10.43 -2.35 -12.55
N ARG A 143 11.05 -3.31 -11.84
CA ARG A 143 10.35 -4.45 -11.25
C ARG A 143 9.41 -4.02 -10.12
N GLU A 144 9.81 -3.08 -9.26
CA GLU A 144 8.96 -2.52 -8.21
C GLU A 144 7.78 -1.73 -8.78
N GLU A 145 8.00 -0.93 -9.82
CA GLU A 145 6.95 -0.19 -10.52
C GLU A 145 5.94 -1.14 -11.16
N ASN A 146 6.41 -2.17 -11.86
CA ASN A 146 5.54 -3.20 -12.42
C ASN A 146 4.74 -3.94 -11.34
N LYS A 147 5.32 -4.22 -10.17
CA LYS A 147 4.57 -4.79 -9.03
C LYS A 147 3.46 -3.84 -8.54
N LYS A 148 3.75 -2.54 -8.45
CA LYS A 148 2.73 -1.52 -8.07
C LYS A 148 1.62 -1.45 -9.10
N ILE A 149 1.95 -1.44 -10.39
CA ILE A 149 0.99 -1.43 -11.50
C ILE A 149 0.11 -2.67 -11.42
N LYS A 150 0.70 -3.88 -11.31
CA LYS A 150 -0.07 -5.12 -11.16
C LYS A 150 -1.03 -5.08 -9.97
N LYS A 151 -0.59 -4.56 -8.82
CA LYS A 151 -1.46 -4.42 -7.64
C LYS A 151 -2.63 -3.46 -7.92
N ARG A 152 -2.38 -2.34 -8.59
CA ARG A 152 -3.43 -1.38 -8.99
C ARG A 152 -4.39 -1.99 -10.01
N SER A 153 -3.87 -2.68 -11.02
CA SER A 153 -4.68 -3.39 -12.03
C SER A 153 -5.56 -4.47 -11.39
N TYR A 154 -5.05 -5.22 -10.41
CA TYR A 154 -5.83 -6.21 -9.68
C TYR A 154 -6.99 -5.57 -8.89
N ILE A 155 -6.73 -4.46 -8.20
CA ILE A 155 -7.77 -3.70 -7.50
C ILE A 155 -8.80 -3.17 -8.50
N ALA A 156 -8.37 -2.57 -9.61
CA ALA A 156 -9.25 -2.08 -10.65
C ALA A 156 -10.10 -3.20 -11.27
N TYR A 157 -9.54 -4.40 -11.43
CA TYR A 157 -10.26 -5.58 -11.90
C TYR A 157 -11.35 -6.02 -10.93
N ILE A 158 -11.05 -6.07 -9.63
CA ILE A 158 -12.06 -6.38 -8.59
C ILE A 158 -13.17 -5.34 -8.61
N ILE A 159 -12.83 -4.05 -8.67
CA ILE A 159 -13.82 -2.97 -8.78
C ILE A 159 -14.66 -3.14 -10.04
N GLY A 160 -14.04 -3.49 -11.17
CA GLY A 160 -14.72 -3.77 -12.42
C GLY A 160 -15.74 -4.91 -12.30
N ILE A 161 -15.37 -6.02 -11.66
CA ILE A 161 -16.28 -7.15 -11.41
C ILE A 161 -17.46 -6.72 -10.52
N ILE A 162 -17.19 -6.02 -9.41
CA ILE A 162 -18.24 -5.54 -8.51
C ILE A 162 -19.19 -4.61 -9.25
N SER A 163 -18.67 -3.65 -10.01
CA SER A 163 -19.47 -2.73 -10.83
C SER A 163 -20.29 -3.46 -11.89
N PHE A 164 -19.73 -4.49 -12.52
CA PHE A 164 -20.43 -5.31 -13.51
C PHE A 164 -21.58 -6.10 -12.87
N ILE A 165 -21.35 -6.78 -11.75
CA ILE A 165 -22.39 -7.51 -11.00
C ILE A 165 -23.50 -6.56 -10.54
N THR A 166 -23.11 -5.40 -10.00
CA THR A 166 -24.08 -4.38 -9.56
C THR A 166 -24.90 -3.87 -10.74
N GLY A 167 -24.27 -3.66 -11.91
CA GLY A 167 -24.95 -3.29 -13.15
C GLY A 167 -25.96 -4.34 -13.62
N LEU A 168 -25.61 -5.63 -13.58
CA LEU A 168 -26.52 -6.72 -13.92
C LEU A 168 -27.71 -6.81 -12.97
N ILE A 169 -27.48 -6.64 -11.67
CA ILE A 169 -28.55 -6.62 -10.67
C ILE A 169 -29.49 -5.44 -10.92
N SER A 170 -28.95 -4.23 -11.14
CA SER A 170 -29.75 -3.05 -11.49
C SER A 170 -30.57 -3.25 -12.76
N LEU A 171 -29.97 -3.83 -13.80
CA LEU A 171 -30.67 -4.13 -15.05
C LEU A 171 -31.82 -5.13 -14.83
N TYR A 172 -31.60 -6.17 -14.04
CA TYR A 172 -32.64 -7.14 -13.69
C TYR A 172 -33.84 -6.47 -13.01
N PHE A 173 -33.58 -5.54 -12.08
CA PHE A 173 -34.66 -4.79 -11.44
C PHE A 173 -35.35 -3.84 -12.40
N THR A 174 -34.62 -3.13 -13.26
CA THR A 174 -35.22 -2.28 -14.30
C THR A 174 -36.17 -3.07 -15.21
N LEU A 175 -35.80 -4.30 -15.59
CA LEU A 175 -36.65 -5.16 -16.43
C LEU A 175 -37.87 -5.74 -15.70
N LYS A 176 -37.84 -5.77 -14.36
CA LYS A 176 -38.98 -6.23 -13.52
C LYS A 176 -39.78 -5.10 -12.90
N SER A 177 -39.35 -3.85 -13.07
CA SER A 177 -40.11 -2.70 -12.59
C SER A 177 -41.42 -2.59 -13.36
N PRO A 178 -42.54 -2.29 -12.67
CA PRO A 178 -43.84 -2.16 -13.32
C PRO A 178 -43.81 -1.04 -14.36
N THR A 179 -44.41 -1.32 -15.51
CA THR A 179 -44.51 -0.36 -16.62
C THR A 179 -45.54 0.72 -16.30
N THR A 180 -45.48 1.87 -16.96
CA THR A 180 -46.43 2.98 -16.75
C THR A 180 -47.89 2.54 -16.92
N ASP A 181 -48.15 1.56 -17.79
CA ASP A 181 -49.48 1.00 -18.02
C ASP A 181 -49.93 0.09 -16.88
N ASP A 182 -49.02 -0.72 -16.29
CA ASP A 182 -49.30 -1.52 -15.10
C ASP A 182 -49.64 -0.63 -13.89
N ILE A 183 -48.96 0.52 -13.78
CA ILE A 183 -49.22 1.51 -12.73
C ILE A 183 -50.60 2.15 -12.92
N LYS A 184 -50.97 2.52 -14.16
CA LYS A 184 -52.29 3.09 -14.47
C LYS A 184 -53.42 2.10 -14.19
N GLU A 185 -53.25 0.83 -14.58
CA GLU A 185 -54.25 -0.21 -14.32
C GLU A 185 -54.43 -0.44 -12.82
N THR A 186 -53.34 -0.45 -12.05
CA THR A 186 -53.37 -0.58 -10.59
C THR A 186 -54.07 0.61 -9.93
N ILE A 187 -53.82 1.83 -10.39
CA ILE A 187 -54.47 3.05 -9.89
C ILE A 187 -55.98 3.02 -10.22
N GLN A 188 -56.37 2.65 -11.44
CA GLN A 188 -57.78 2.56 -11.82
C GLN A 188 -58.53 1.49 -11.03
N LYS A 189 -57.93 0.32 -10.82
CA LYS A 189 -58.50 -0.74 -9.97
C LYS A 189 -58.66 -0.27 -8.52
N THR A 190 -57.69 0.45 -7.98
CA THR A 190 -57.75 0.99 -6.62
C THR A 190 -58.87 2.03 -6.47
N ILE A 191 -58.98 2.98 -7.41
CA ILE A 191 -60.03 4.01 -7.43
C ILE A 191 -61.42 3.38 -7.55
N HIS A 192 -61.57 2.37 -8.42
CA HIS A 192 -62.86 1.69 -8.62
C HIS A 192 -63.28 0.88 -7.39
N LEU A 193 -62.33 0.29 -6.67
CA LEU A 193 -62.60 -0.43 -5.41
C LEU A 193 -63.03 0.52 -4.29
N GLU A 194 -62.38 1.68 -4.15
CA GLU A 194 -62.78 2.70 -3.16
C GLU A 194 -64.17 3.27 -3.44
N LEU A 195 -64.51 3.52 -4.71
CA LEU A 195 -65.84 4.01 -5.10
C LEU A 195 -66.94 2.94 -4.96
N SER A 196 -66.60 1.64 -4.98
CA SER A 196 -67.57 0.55 -4.79
C SER A 196 -67.82 0.20 -3.31
N ASN A 197 -66.96 0.69 -2.41
CA ASN A 197 -67.06 0.49 -0.96
C ASN A 197 -67.66 1.71 -0.22
N GLN A 198 -68.08 2.74 -0.96
CA GLN A 198 -68.95 3.84 -0.50
C GLN A 198 -70.40 3.57 -0.90
#